data_AF-A0A967WSZ2-F1
#
_entry.id   AF-A0A967WSZ2-F1
#
_cell.length_a   1.000
_cell.length_b   1.000
_cell.length_c   1.000
_cell.angle_alpha   90.00
_cell.angle_beta   90.00
_cell.angle_gamma   90.00
#
_symmetry.space_group_name_H-M   'P 1'
#
loop_
_entity.id
_entity.type
_entity.pdbx_description
1 polymer ?
#
loop_
_entity_poly.entity_id
_entity_poly.type
_entity_poly.pdbx_seq_one_letter_code
_entity_poly.pdbx_strand_id
1 'polypeptide(L)' 'MHFTLTEGGQTLPVVYPGPAPDLLGPGRTAIVEGRLGAEGLFVANRLILKCPHSYVEL' A
#
# COMPACT_ATOMS: atom_id res chain seq x y z
N MET A 1 10.96 -3.74 -1.80
CA MET A 1 10.42 -2.97 -0.67
C MET A 1 9.35 -3.81 0.03
N HIS A 2 9.37 -3.89 1.37
CA HIS A 2 8.40 -4.66 2.17
C HIS A 2 7.58 -3.71 3.04
N PHE A 3 6.27 -3.91 3.12
CA PHE A 3 5.37 -3.18 4.01
C PHE A 3 4.13 -4.01 4.32
N THR A 4 3.38 -3.58 5.33
CA THR A 4 2.13 -4.22 5.73
C THR A 4 0.98 -3.27 5.44
N LEU A 5 -0.02 -3.75 4.71
CA LEU A 5 -1.32 -3.08 4.62
C LEU A 5 -2.22 -3.55 5.75
N THR A 6 -3.05 -2.65 6.23
CA THR A 6 -4.06 -2.95 7.26
C THR A 6 -5.42 -2.50 6.75
N GLU A 7 -6.41 -3.39 6.78
CA GLU A 7 -7.79 -3.11 6.40
C GLU A 7 -8.76 -3.90 7.27
N GLY A 8 -9.73 -3.21 7.89
CA GLY A 8 -10.75 -3.86 8.73
C GLY A 8 -10.19 -4.71 9.89
N GLY A 9 -9.02 -4.35 10.43
CA GLY A 9 -8.34 -5.11 11.49
C GLY A 9 -7.50 -6.30 11.00
N GLN A 10 -7.49 -6.58 9.70
CA GLN A 10 -6.65 -7.60 9.08
C GLN A 10 -5.37 -6.96 8.53
N THR A 11 -4.30 -7.74 8.48
CA THR A 11 -3.01 -7.32 7.92
C THR A 11 -2.64 -8.16 6.70
N LEU A 12 -1.99 -7.52 5.73
CA LEU A 12 -1.51 -8.16 4.51
C LEU A 12 -0.03 -7.77 4.26
N PRO A 13 0.92 -8.72 4.28
CA PRO A 13 2.29 -8.43 3.91
C PRO A 13 2.41 -8.23 2.40
N VAL A 14 3.04 -7.13 2.00
CA VAL A 14 3.21 -6.72 0.60
C VAL A 14 4.68 -6.55 0.24
N VAL A 15 5.07 -7.08 -0.92
CA VAL A 15 6.36 -6.83 -1.58
C VAL A 15 6.14 -6.02 -2.83
N TYR A 16 6.83 -4.89 -2.94
CA TYR A 16 6.89 -4.07 -4.14
C TYR A 16 8.35 -3.95 -4.61
N PRO A 17 8.68 -4.33 -5.86
CA PRO A 17 10.08 -4.35 -6.33
C PRO A 17 10.64 -2.95 -6.66
N GLY A 18 9.78 -1.94 -6.81
CA GLY A 18 10.20 -0.58 -7.13
C GLY A 18 10.64 0.24 -5.91
N PRO A 19 11.12 1.48 -6.15
CA PRO A 19 11.40 2.42 -5.07
C PRO A 19 10.12 2.75 -4.31
N ALA A 20 10.25 2.96 -2.99
CA ALA A 20 9.17 3.51 -2.19
C ALA A 20 8.88 4.94 -2.69
N PRO A 21 7.61 5.30 -2.97
CA PRO A 21 7.29 6.69 -3.26
C PRO A 21 7.43 7.53 -1.97
N ASP A 22 7.84 8.79 -2.10
CA ASP A 22 8.10 9.71 -0.96
C ASP A 22 6.90 9.86 -0.02
N LEU A 23 5.70 9.74 -0.58
CA LEU A 23 4.45 9.89 0.14
C LEU A 23 3.98 8.58 0.79
N LEU A 24 4.78 7.53 0.84
CA LEU A 24 4.42 6.30 1.53
C LEU A 24 4.77 6.42 3.02
N GLY A 25 3.87 5.98 3.89
CA GLY A 25 4.09 6.04 5.32
C GLY A 25 2.91 5.55 6.15
N PRO A 26 3.09 5.43 7.48
CA PRO A 26 2.01 5.02 8.38
C PRO A 26 0.82 5.99 8.32
N GLY A 27 -0.39 5.45 8.48
CA GLY A 27 -1.63 6.22 8.44
C GLY A 27 -2.04 6.73 7.06
N ARG A 28 -1.34 6.33 5.99
CA ARG A 28 -1.66 6.70 4.61
C ARG A 28 -2.38 5.56 3.89
N THR A 29 -3.26 5.94 2.97
CA THR A 29 -4.01 4.99 2.16
C THR A 29 -3.30 4.75 0.85
N ALA A 30 -3.13 3.47 0.52
CA ALA A 30 -2.56 3.04 -0.75
C ALA A 30 -3.48 2.01 -1.41
N ILE A 31 -3.43 1.96 -2.73
CA ILE A 31 -3.98 0.88 -3.54
C ILE A 31 -2.80 0.10 -4.11
N VAL A 32 -2.84 -1.21 -3.97
CA VAL A 32 -1.85 -2.13 -4.53
C VAL A 32 -2.52 -3.07 -5.53
N GLU A 33 -1.86 -3.33 -6.64
CA GLU A 33 -2.27 -4.36 -7.60
C GLU A 33 -1.12 -5.35 -7.77
N GLY A 34 -1.47 -6.63 -7.94
CA GLY A 34 -0.48 -7.70 -7.92
C GLY A 34 -1.10 -9.08 -7.78
N ARG A 35 -0.31 -10.01 -7.21
CA ARG A 35 -0.73 -11.39 -6.98
C ARG A 35 -0.48 -11.80 -5.53
N LEU A 36 -1.46 -12.47 -4.93
CA LEU A 36 -1.29 -13.15 -3.65
C LEU A 36 -0.67 -14.54 -3.88
N GLY A 37 0.51 -14.77 -3.30
CA GLY A 37 1.15 -16.08 -3.31
C GLY A 37 0.54 -17.03 -2.29
N ALA A 38 0.84 -18.32 -2.43
CA ALA A 38 0.34 -19.37 -1.54
C ALA A 38 0.75 -19.20 -0.06
N GLU A 39 1.84 -18.46 0.20
CA GLU A 39 2.35 -18.18 1.54
C GLU A 39 1.71 -16.93 2.18
N GLY A 40 0.69 -16.35 1.55
CA GLY A 40 0.03 -15.12 2.04
C GLY A 40 0.82 -13.84 1.73
N LEU A 41 1.92 -13.94 0.99
CA LEU A 41 2.71 -12.80 0.53
C LEU A 41 2.09 -12.18 -0.74
N PHE A 42 1.72 -10.91 -0.67
CA PHE A 42 1.22 -10.18 -1.84
C PHE A 42 2.38 -9.53 -2.60
N VAL A 43 2.62 -9.97 -3.83
CA VAL A 43 3.63 -9.39 -4.72
C VAL A 43 2.96 -8.33 -5.60
N ALA A 44 3.19 -7.07 -5.28
CA ALA A 44 2.65 -5.92 -5.99
C ALA A 44 3.52 -5.56 -7.21
N ASN A 45 2.88 -5.33 -8.35
CA ASN A 45 3.51 -4.76 -9.53
C ASN A 45 3.07 -3.29 -9.77
N ARG A 46 2.04 -2.82 -9.06
CA ARG A 46 1.58 -1.43 -9.07
C ARG A 46 1.23 -0.97 -7.66
N LEU A 47 1.67 0.25 -7.34
CA LEU A 47 1.43 0.92 -6.06
C LEU A 47 0.96 2.35 -6.34
N ILE A 48 -0.23 2.71 -5.85
CA ILE A 48 -0.82 4.05 -5.99
C ILE A 48 -1.07 4.58 -4.59
N LEU A 49 -0.55 5.76 -4.29
CA LEU A 49 -0.83 6.45 -3.04
C LEU A 49 -2.03 7.35 -3.24
N LYS A 50 -3.03 7.27 -2.35
CA LYS A 50 -4.06 8.29 -2.29
C LYS A 50 -3.46 9.53 -1.65
N CYS A 51 -3.68 10.70 -2.25
CA CYS A 51 -3.28 11.96 -1.65
C CYS A 51 -3.92 12.12 -0.26
N PRO A 52 -3.17 12.58 0.75
CA PRO A 52 -3.71 12.82 2.08
C PRO A 52 -4.65 14.05 2.15
N HIS A 53 -4.80 14.78 1.03
CA HIS A 53 -5.66 15.95 0.98
C HIS A 53 -7.13 15.52 0.89
N SER A 54 -7.77 15.36 2.04
CA SER A 54 -9.18 15.80 2.14
C SER A 54 -9.22 17.24 1.66
N TYR A 55 -10.03 17.51 0.64
CA TYR A 55 -10.31 18.85 0.16
C TYR A 55 -10.70 19.71 1.36
N VAL A 56 -9.81 20.59 1.79
CA VAL A 56 -10.22 21.74 2.59
C VAL A 56 -10.95 22.64 1.61
N GLU A 57 -12.28 22.59 1.66
CA GLU A 57 -13.13 23.66 1.14
C GLU A 57 -12.60 24.98 1.71
N LEU A 58 -12.09 25.84 0.83
CA LEU A 58 -11.80 27.24 1.13
C LEU A 58 -13.12 27.98 1.45
#